data_AF-A0A2N0NJ93-F1
#
_entry.id   AF-A0A2N0NJ93-F1
#
_cell.length_a   1.000
_cell.length_b   1.000
_cell.length_c   1.000
_cell.angle_alpha   90.00
_cell.angle_beta   90.00
_cell.angle_gamma   90.00
#
_symmetry.space_group_name_H-M   'P 1'
#
loop_
_entity.id
_entity.type
_entity.pdbx_description
1 polymer ?
#
loop_
_entity_poly.entity_id
_entity_poly.type
_entity_poly.pdbx_seq_one_letter_code
_entity_poly.pdbx_strand_id
1 'polypeptide(L)'
;MKTSDQKASRKFPGAYVFPPVKGLENKRPVTGLDFASLYPSIIMTYNLSPEKMVSTLSEADELERENKVLHNIEFKYNGNPIRAWTIRHGNKPDQKGLFPKILERLGRMRNEIKAQLKPIGKKKKYMGKVKSRMDGSLWDHASGSISIADAIKDVLSSTKNMKKRAEMVKILDPFIDLSYDNFIKEYSSVCFAYDSLNSKQKAIKLYMNSFYGVTGRSGSPFYILELAGGVTSAGQEIIKHVAEYVRKKGFRIKYGDTDSLYLICPDSCYEKYDLAYNDGKGEISKLEYWTEMVKTTMGVMEKLRNDVNTFLRLKTRSDYLKMAYEEVLFPVAFTEKKKYFGIDHEETPNFEPREPFIRGIDTVKQGKSQVFKTIGDRIMRRAMDINNVQSLHEIVEDVLRDAIINHEQWNFEQFIETDAWKPDKDNKAVQRFIG
;
A
#
# COMPACT_ATOMS: atom_id res chain seq x y z
N MET A 1 34.47 -26.69 22.31
CA MET A 1 33.05 -26.99 22.05
C MET A 1 32.22 -25.75 22.31
N LYS A 2 31.91 -24.97 21.27
CA LYS A 2 30.85 -23.94 21.34
C LYS A 2 29.55 -24.69 21.11
N THR A 3 28.76 -24.87 22.16
CA THR A 3 27.40 -25.37 22.04
C THR A 3 26.65 -24.43 21.11
N SER A 4 26.24 -24.96 19.97
CA SER A 4 25.33 -24.34 19.04
C SER A 4 24.00 -24.12 19.77
N ASP A 5 23.81 -22.94 20.37
CA ASP A 5 22.48 -22.47 20.71
C ASP A 5 21.69 -22.33 19.40
N GLN A 6 20.95 -23.37 19.05
CA GLN A 6 19.85 -23.27 18.12
C GLN A 6 18.91 -22.20 18.67
N LYS A 7 18.97 -20.99 18.09
CA LYS A 7 17.97 -19.94 18.27
C LYS A 7 16.61 -20.47 17.79
N ALA A 8 15.94 -21.24 18.63
CA ALA A 8 14.51 -21.45 18.51
C ALA A 8 13.88 -20.06 18.51
N SER A 9 13.31 -19.65 17.38
CA SER A 9 12.72 -18.32 17.23
C SER A 9 11.56 -18.19 18.22
N ARG A 10 11.82 -17.58 19.36
CA ARG A 10 10.82 -17.15 20.34
C ARG A 10 9.79 -16.28 19.60
N LYS A 11 8.60 -16.82 19.31
CA LYS A 11 7.58 -16.17 18.46
C LYS A 11 6.30 -15.99 19.27
N PHE A 12 6.03 -14.75 19.68
CA PHE A 12 4.66 -14.29 19.98
C PHE A 12 3.87 -14.19 18.67
N PRO A 13 2.52 -14.10 18.71
CA PRO A 13 1.70 -14.16 17.51
C PRO A 13 2.09 -13.06 16.52
N GLY A 14 2.35 -13.45 15.26
CA GLY A 14 2.65 -12.50 14.20
C GLY A 14 1.42 -11.69 13.77
N ALA A 15 1.53 -10.96 12.66
CA ALA A 15 0.37 -10.32 12.07
C ALA A 15 -0.66 -11.34 11.54
N TYR A 16 -1.93 -10.97 11.55
CA TYR A 16 -2.99 -11.77 10.94
C TYR A 16 -3.11 -11.46 9.44
N VAL A 17 -3.35 -12.50 8.63
CA VAL A 17 -3.51 -12.38 7.18
C VAL A 17 -4.77 -13.12 6.75
N PHE A 18 -5.69 -12.42 6.11
CA PHE A 18 -6.82 -13.06 5.43
C PHE A 18 -6.29 -13.69 4.14
N PRO A 19 -6.53 -15.00 3.91
CA PRO A 19 -6.03 -15.65 2.71
C PRO A 19 -6.62 -14.98 1.46
N PRO A 20 -5.82 -14.78 0.39
CA PRO A 20 -6.34 -14.20 -0.84
C PRO A 20 -7.27 -15.20 -1.52
N VAL A 21 -8.38 -14.70 -2.06
CA VAL A 21 -9.16 -15.41 -3.07
C VAL A 21 -8.37 -15.33 -4.37
N LYS A 22 -7.66 -16.42 -4.70
CA LYS A 22 -6.75 -16.48 -5.84
C LYS A 22 -7.47 -16.39 -7.18
N GLY A 23 -6.77 -15.89 -8.19
CA GLY A 23 -7.23 -15.79 -9.58
C GLY A 23 -7.37 -14.36 -10.06
N LEU A 24 -7.72 -14.23 -11.34
CA LEU A 24 -8.04 -12.97 -11.99
C LEU A 24 -9.46 -12.52 -11.59
N GLU A 25 -9.57 -11.31 -11.07
CA GLU A 25 -10.81 -10.60 -10.81
C GLU A 25 -10.97 -9.50 -11.86
N ASN A 26 -11.86 -9.76 -12.83
CA ASN A 26 -12.22 -8.87 -13.92
C ASN A 26 -13.74 -8.62 -13.98
N LYS A 27 -14.49 -9.03 -12.94
CA LYS A 27 -15.93 -8.80 -12.85
C LYS A 27 -16.25 -7.58 -11.99
N ARG A 28 -15.59 -7.46 -10.83
CA ARG A 28 -15.83 -6.35 -9.90
C ARG A 28 -14.53 -5.66 -9.48
N PRO A 29 -14.53 -4.31 -9.33
CA PRO A 29 -13.39 -3.61 -8.77
C PRO A 29 -13.07 -4.04 -7.34
N VAL A 30 -11.77 -4.09 -7.01
CA VAL A 30 -11.27 -4.41 -5.66
C VAL A 30 -10.58 -3.19 -5.09
N THR A 31 -10.70 -2.92 -3.80
CA THR A 31 -10.18 -1.67 -3.22
C THR A 31 -9.70 -1.85 -1.78
N GLY A 32 -8.64 -1.13 -1.41
CA GLY A 32 -7.99 -1.23 -0.10
C GLY A 32 -8.53 -0.25 0.95
N LEU A 33 -8.73 -0.74 2.17
CA LEU A 33 -8.67 0.07 3.39
C LEU A 33 -7.41 -0.32 4.17
N ASP A 34 -6.55 0.66 4.46
CA ASP A 34 -5.28 0.46 5.16
C ASP A 34 -5.17 1.31 6.43
N PHE A 35 -4.62 0.77 7.52
CA PHE A 35 -4.39 1.53 8.75
C PHE A 35 -3.25 2.54 8.61
N ALA A 36 -3.54 3.81 8.93
CA ALA A 36 -2.54 4.86 8.97
C ALA A 36 -1.58 4.68 10.16
N SER A 37 -0.49 3.93 9.95
CA SER A 37 0.51 3.57 10.98
C SER A 37 -0.07 2.71 12.11
N LEU A 38 -0.50 1.48 11.78
CA LEU A 38 -1.17 0.55 12.72
C LEU A 38 -0.50 0.45 14.10
N TYR A 39 0.75 -0.03 14.19
CA TYR A 39 1.38 -0.31 15.49
C TYR A 39 1.59 0.94 16.35
N PRO A 40 2.13 2.07 15.85
CA PRO A 40 2.15 3.32 16.62
C PRO A 40 0.76 3.74 17.12
N SER A 41 -0.28 3.60 16.29
CA SER A 41 -1.64 3.97 16.67
C SER A 41 -2.24 3.06 17.74
N ILE A 42 -1.92 1.77 17.74
CA ILE A 42 -2.29 0.84 18.81
C ILE A 42 -1.59 1.23 20.12
N ILE A 43 -0.28 1.48 20.06
CA ILE A 43 0.51 1.91 21.22
C ILE A 43 -0.11 3.15 21.87
N MET A 44 -0.43 4.17 21.06
CA MET A 44 -1.09 5.37 21.54
C MET A 44 -2.49 5.09 22.09
N THR A 45 -3.32 4.32 21.38
CA THR A 45 -4.73 4.05 21.76
C THR A 45 -4.87 3.35 23.11
N TYR A 46 -4.04 2.34 23.36
CA TYR A 46 -4.13 1.51 24.56
C TYR A 46 -3.07 1.87 25.61
N ASN A 47 -2.36 2.99 25.42
CA ASN A 47 -1.32 3.47 26.35
C ASN A 47 -0.22 2.41 26.60
N LEU A 48 0.18 1.68 25.56
CA LEU A 48 1.16 0.59 25.67
C LEU A 48 2.57 1.15 25.91
N SER A 49 2.92 1.34 27.18
CA SER A 49 4.20 1.91 27.62
C SER A 49 4.70 1.15 28.86
N PRO A 50 6.02 0.96 29.04
CA PRO A 50 6.59 0.19 30.15
C PRO A 50 6.00 0.56 31.52
N GLU A 51 5.93 1.85 31.82
CA GLU A 51 5.47 2.40 33.10
C GLU A 51 3.95 2.45 33.27
N LYS A 52 3.21 1.90 32.30
CA LYS A 52 1.74 1.77 32.34
C LYS A 52 1.30 0.32 32.36
N MET A 53 2.26 -0.62 32.36
CA MET A 53 2.01 -2.05 32.45
C MET A 53 1.61 -2.46 33.86
N VAL A 54 0.67 -3.39 33.94
CA VAL A 54 0.22 -4.07 35.14
C VAL A 54 0.32 -5.56 34.87
N SER A 55 1.02 -6.29 35.72
CA SER A 55 1.39 -7.70 35.46
C SER A 55 0.63 -8.70 36.34
N THR A 56 -0.11 -8.23 37.34
CA THR A 56 -0.83 -9.10 38.28
C THR A 56 -2.32 -8.79 38.29
N LEU A 57 -3.14 -9.83 38.50
CA LEU A 57 -4.59 -9.67 38.61
C LEU A 57 -4.99 -8.86 39.85
N SER A 58 -4.31 -9.04 40.98
CA SER A 58 -4.58 -8.28 42.21
C SER A 58 -4.43 -6.78 42.00
N GLU A 59 -3.33 -6.36 41.36
CA GLU A 59 -3.09 -4.94 41.05
C GLU A 59 -4.10 -4.40 40.03
N ALA A 60 -4.48 -5.21 39.03
CA ALA A 60 -5.52 -4.84 38.07
C ALA A 60 -6.86 -4.62 38.79
N ASP A 61 -7.27 -5.52 39.68
CA ASP A 61 -8.52 -5.42 40.45
C ASP A 61 -8.51 -4.19 41.39
N GLU A 62 -7.36 -3.87 42.00
CA GLU A 62 -7.18 -2.66 42.80
C GLU A 62 -7.38 -1.39 41.97
N LEU A 63 -6.74 -1.31 40.81
CA LEU A 63 -6.86 -0.16 39.90
C LEU A 63 -8.28 -0.01 39.35
N GLU A 64 -8.98 -1.11 39.08
CA GLU A 64 -10.38 -1.07 38.67
C GLU A 64 -11.30 -0.55 39.80
N ARG A 65 -11.05 -0.93 41.06
CA ARG A 65 -11.74 -0.35 42.23
C ARG A 65 -11.47 1.14 42.39
N GLU A 66 -10.31 1.62 41.95
CA GLU A 66 -9.96 3.04 41.86
C GLU A 66 -10.55 3.75 40.62
N ASN A 67 -11.47 3.12 39.89
CA ASN A 67 -12.08 3.63 38.65
C ASN A 67 -11.07 3.89 37.52
N LYS A 68 -9.92 3.19 37.51
CA LYS A 68 -9.03 3.20 36.35
C LYS A 68 -9.61 2.28 35.27
N VAL A 69 -9.51 2.74 34.02
CA VAL A 69 -9.90 1.91 32.86
C VAL A 69 -8.67 1.16 32.38
N LEU A 70 -8.73 -0.17 32.34
CA LEU A 70 -7.64 -1.02 31.88
C LEU A 70 -7.88 -1.51 30.45
N HIS A 71 -6.81 -1.82 29.73
CA HIS A 71 -6.84 -2.65 28.53
C HIS A 71 -6.22 -3.99 28.85
N ASN A 72 -6.98 -5.06 28.66
CA ASN A 72 -6.50 -6.43 28.82
C ASN A 72 -5.64 -6.83 27.62
N ILE A 73 -4.49 -7.42 27.90
CA ILE A 73 -3.58 -8.04 26.94
C ILE A 73 -3.58 -9.55 27.21
N GLU A 74 -4.05 -10.33 26.24
CA GLU A 74 -4.01 -11.79 26.32
C GLU A 74 -3.52 -12.39 25.00
N PHE A 75 -2.47 -13.20 25.07
CA PHE A 75 -1.94 -13.93 23.92
C PHE A 75 -1.15 -15.17 24.35
N LYS A 76 -0.88 -16.09 23.40
CA LYS A 76 -0.03 -17.26 23.66
C LYS A 76 1.42 -16.98 23.28
N TYR A 77 2.35 -17.34 24.14
CA TYR A 77 3.80 -17.31 23.87
C TYR A 77 4.41 -18.66 24.21
N ASN A 78 5.00 -19.33 23.22
CA ASN A 78 5.50 -20.70 23.33
C ASN A 78 4.45 -21.68 23.93
N GLY A 79 3.18 -21.51 23.55
CA GLY A 79 2.06 -22.32 24.05
C GLY A 79 1.48 -21.83 25.38
N ASN A 80 2.21 -21.03 26.15
CA ASN A 80 1.77 -20.53 27.45
C ASN A 80 0.93 -19.26 27.29
N PRO A 81 -0.20 -19.12 28.01
CA PRO A 81 -0.95 -17.88 28.04
C PRO A 81 -0.14 -16.80 28.78
N ILE A 82 -0.01 -15.64 28.16
CA ILE A 82 0.49 -14.41 28.76
C ILE A 82 -0.71 -13.50 28.98
N ARG A 83 -0.80 -12.95 30.18
CA ARG A 83 -1.83 -12.00 30.59
C ARG A 83 -1.17 -10.79 31.23
N ALA A 84 -1.60 -9.61 30.81
CA ALA A 84 -1.18 -8.34 31.38
C ALA A 84 -2.25 -7.29 31.11
N TRP A 85 -2.07 -6.11 31.68
CA TRP A 85 -2.94 -4.97 31.45
C TRP A 85 -2.15 -3.69 31.22
N THR A 86 -2.80 -2.71 30.60
CA THR A 86 -2.31 -1.34 30.59
C THR A 86 -3.36 -0.36 31.08
N ILE A 87 -2.92 0.61 31.89
CA ILE A 87 -3.80 1.69 32.35
C ILE A 87 -4.09 2.64 31.19
N ARG A 88 -5.34 2.77 30.77
CA ARG A 88 -5.75 3.68 29.70
C ARG A 88 -5.58 5.14 30.13
N HIS A 89 -5.04 5.98 29.24
CA HIS A 89 -4.86 7.40 29.51
C HIS A 89 -6.15 8.24 29.39
N GLY A 90 -7.25 7.67 28.87
CA GLY A 90 -8.55 8.38 28.75
C GLY A 90 -8.49 9.71 27.99
N ASN A 91 -7.62 9.80 26.98
CA ASN A 91 -7.26 11.03 26.25
C ASN A 91 -6.70 12.21 27.10
N LYS A 92 -6.35 11.99 28.37
CA LYS A 92 -5.76 12.98 29.27
C LYS A 92 -4.22 13.06 29.10
N PRO A 93 -3.63 14.23 28.81
CA PRO A 93 -2.18 14.35 28.51
C PRO A 93 -1.25 13.91 29.65
N ASP A 94 -1.60 14.21 30.89
CA ASP A 94 -0.88 13.86 32.12
C ASP A 94 -0.85 12.33 32.36
N GLN A 95 -1.90 11.63 31.94
CA GLN A 95 -2.04 10.17 32.11
C GLN A 95 -1.33 9.34 31.02
N LYS A 96 -0.88 9.98 29.93
CA LYS A 96 -0.18 9.30 28.83
C LYS A 96 1.19 8.81 29.25
N GLY A 97 1.50 7.59 28.84
CA GLY A 97 2.83 7.03 28.97
C GLY A 97 3.88 7.71 28.08
N LEU A 98 5.15 7.38 28.32
CA LEU A 98 6.32 7.86 27.60
C LEU A 98 6.21 7.54 26.11
N PHE A 99 5.88 6.29 25.76
CA PHE A 99 5.77 5.85 24.37
C PHE A 99 4.69 6.64 23.61
N PRO A 100 3.43 6.71 24.08
CA PRO A 100 2.41 7.56 23.46
C PRO A 100 2.82 9.03 23.31
N LYS A 101 3.42 9.64 24.34
CA LYS A 101 3.88 11.05 24.29
C LYS A 101 4.90 11.27 23.17
N ILE A 102 5.89 10.38 23.03
CA ILE A 102 6.91 10.49 21.98
C ILE A 102 6.29 10.24 20.59
N LEU A 103 5.47 9.20 20.45
CA LEU A 103 4.83 8.87 19.17
C LEU A 103 3.90 9.98 18.68
N GLU A 104 3.21 10.68 19.59
CA GLU A 104 2.42 11.86 19.23
C GLU A 104 3.26 13.00 18.70
N ARG A 105 4.39 13.29 19.37
CA ARG A 105 5.32 14.31 18.91
C ARG A 105 5.86 13.97 17.51
N LEU A 106 6.31 12.73 17.32
CA LEU A 106 6.81 12.24 16.03
C LEU A 106 5.71 12.29 14.95
N GLY A 107 4.48 11.91 15.32
CA GLY A 107 3.32 11.99 14.44
C GLY A 107 3.01 13.41 13.97
N ARG A 108 3.06 14.40 14.89
CA ARG A 108 2.90 15.83 14.54
C ARG A 108 3.99 16.30 13.57
N MET A 109 5.26 16.05 13.91
CA MET A 109 6.39 16.41 13.03
C MET A 109 6.25 15.78 11.64
N ARG A 110 5.84 14.50 11.57
CA ARG A 110 5.60 13.81 10.31
C ARG A 110 4.47 14.46 9.51
N ASN A 111 3.38 14.84 10.17
CA ASN A 111 2.23 15.47 9.52
C ASN A 111 2.58 16.86 8.97
N GLU A 112 3.40 17.64 9.68
CA GLU A 112 3.93 18.93 9.21
C GLU A 112 4.76 18.76 7.92
N ILE A 113 5.66 17.77 7.89
CA ILE A 113 6.44 17.46 6.68
C ILE A 113 5.52 17.00 5.53
N LYS A 114 4.52 16.17 5.82
CA LYS A 114 3.53 15.73 4.81
C LYS A 114 2.70 16.90 4.27
N ALA A 115 2.37 17.88 5.10
CA ALA A 115 1.67 19.09 4.69
C ALA A 115 2.51 19.91 3.69
N GLN A 116 3.82 20.03 3.93
CA GLN A 116 4.76 20.67 3.00
C GLN A 116 4.96 19.87 1.70
N LEU A 117 4.96 18.53 1.79
CA LEU A 117 5.11 17.65 0.63
C LEU A 117 3.94 17.75 -0.37
N LYS A 118 2.72 17.98 0.11
CA LYS A 118 1.51 17.97 -0.72
C LYS A 118 1.59 18.97 -1.90
N PRO A 119 1.87 20.28 -1.71
CA PRO A 119 2.00 21.23 -2.81
C PRO A 119 3.22 20.94 -3.71
N ILE A 120 4.37 20.59 -3.12
CA ILE A 120 5.59 20.31 -3.89
C ILE A 120 5.39 19.05 -4.76
N GLY A 121 4.70 18.04 -4.25
CA GLY A 121 4.37 16.82 -4.99
C GLY A 121 3.48 17.08 -6.20
N LYS A 122 2.49 17.99 -6.06
CA LYS A 122 1.68 18.44 -7.21
C LYS A 122 2.52 19.16 -8.25
N LYS A 123 3.39 20.08 -7.81
CA LYS A 123 4.34 20.78 -8.68
C LYS A 123 5.25 19.80 -9.44
N LYS A 124 5.88 18.85 -8.73
CA LYS A 124 6.69 17.76 -9.31
C LYS A 124 5.90 16.95 -10.33
N LYS A 125 4.67 16.51 -9.99
CA LYS A 125 3.80 15.72 -10.88
C LYS A 125 3.47 16.49 -12.17
N TYR A 126 3.09 17.75 -12.07
CA TYR A 126 2.68 18.55 -13.23
C TYR A 126 3.86 18.94 -14.12
N MET A 127 4.99 19.38 -13.54
CA MET A 127 6.20 19.64 -14.31
C MET A 127 6.75 18.36 -14.98
N GLY A 128 6.65 17.21 -14.32
CA GLY A 128 7.06 15.93 -14.90
C GLY A 128 6.22 15.51 -16.11
N LYS A 129 4.94 15.87 -16.15
CA LYS A 129 4.09 15.69 -17.35
C LYS A 129 4.55 16.55 -18.51
N VAL A 130 4.88 17.82 -18.26
CA VAL A 130 5.41 18.74 -19.28
C VAL A 130 6.73 18.20 -19.81
N LYS A 131 7.67 17.83 -18.91
CA LYS A 131 8.94 17.20 -19.29
C LYS A 131 8.73 15.97 -20.17
N SER A 132 7.81 15.07 -19.80
CA SER A 132 7.54 13.85 -20.59
C SER A 132 7.04 14.16 -22.00
N ARG A 133 6.27 15.24 -22.20
CA ARG A 133 5.82 15.67 -23.53
C ARG A 133 6.96 16.21 -24.37
N MET A 134 7.82 17.02 -23.74
CA MET A 134 9.01 17.57 -24.39
C MET A 134 9.99 16.45 -24.77
N ASP A 135 10.28 15.54 -23.84
CA ASP A 135 11.13 14.38 -24.09
C ASP A 135 10.56 13.54 -25.22
N GLY A 136 9.25 13.22 -25.23
CA GLY A 136 8.63 12.42 -26.29
C GLY A 136 8.80 13.02 -27.69
N SER A 137 8.71 14.34 -27.83
CA SER A 137 8.92 15.03 -29.12
C SER A 137 10.37 15.02 -29.62
N LEU A 138 11.35 14.77 -28.73
CA LEU A 138 12.77 14.69 -29.12
C LEU A 138 13.14 13.36 -29.80
N TRP A 139 12.32 12.30 -29.62
CA TRP A 139 12.54 10.99 -30.26
C TRP A 139 11.82 10.86 -31.61
N ASP A 140 10.80 11.70 -31.86
CA ASP A 140 10.18 11.82 -33.17
C ASP A 140 11.01 12.77 -34.04
N HIS A 141 11.93 12.20 -34.83
CA HIS A 141 12.79 12.95 -35.78
C HIS A 141 12.03 13.77 -36.85
N ALA A 142 10.69 13.73 -36.85
CA ALA A 142 9.81 14.45 -37.77
C ALA A 142 9.10 15.69 -37.15
N SER A 143 9.08 15.84 -35.82
CA SER A 143 8.47 17.00 -35.15
C SER A 143 9.56 17.88 -34.52
N GLY A 144 9.60 19.16 -34.89
CA GLY A 144 10.52 20.13 -34.26
C GLY A 144 10.35 20.17 -32.73
N SER A 145 11.39 20.62 -32.02
CA SER A 145 11.37 20.75 -30.55
C SER A 145 10.14 21.55 -30.08
N ILE A 146 9.24 20.92 -29.33
CA ILE A 146 8.06 21.58 -28.79
C ILE A 146 8.47 22.66 -27.77
N SER A 147 7.85 23.84 -27.83
CA SER A 147 8.08 24.88 -26.82
C SER A 147 7.48 24.46 -25.47
N ILE A 148 7.95 25.06 -24.37
CA ILE A 148 7.36 24.80 -23.04
C ILE A 148 5.89 25.23 -23.00
N ALA A 149 5.55 26.35 -23.65
CA ALA A 149 4.18 26.84 -23.75
C ALA A 149 3.26 25.81 -24.44
N ASP A 150 3.71 25.22 -25.55
CA ASP A 150 2.94 24.21 -26.28
C ASP A 150 2.83 22.91 -25.47
N ALA A 151 3.91 22.46 -24.84
CA ALA A 151 3.88 21.28 -23.96
C ALA A 151 2.93 21.48 -22.76
N ILE A 152 2.89 22.67 -22.17
CA ILE A 152 1.92 23.01 -21.10
C ILE A 152 0.50 22.99 -21.65
N LYS A 153 0.26 23.59 -22.82
CA LYS A 153 -1.06 23.62 -23.47
C LYS A 153 -1.60 22.21 -23.73
N ASP A 154 -0.75 21.30 -24.20
CA ASP A 154 -1.10 19.89 -24.43
C ASP A 154 -1.39 19.12 -23.14
N VAL A 155 -0.61 19.37 -22.08
CA VAL A 155 -0.86 18.80 -20.75
C VAL A 155 -2.18 19.29 -20.17
N LEU A 156 -2.54 20.55 -20.41
CA LEU A 156 -3.81 21.14 -19.97
C LEU A 156 -5.00 20.65 -20.80
N SER A 157 -4.87 20.50 -22.12
CA SER A 157 -5.93 20.03 -23.02
C SER A 157 -6.29 18.57 -22.74
N SER A 158 -5.31 17.74 -22.40
CA SER A 158 -5.51 16.33 -22.01
C SER A 158 -6.15 16.14 -20.62
N THR A 159 -6.32 17.21 -19.83
CA THR A 159 -6.90 17.13 -18.48
C THR A 159 -8.41 17.43 -18.49
N LYS A 160 -9.24 16.38 -18.43
CA LYS A 160 -10.72 16.49 -18.44
C LYS A 160 -11.33 17.15 -17.19
N ASN A 161 -10.68 17.06 -16.02
CA ASN A 161 -11.21 17.61 -14.77
C ASN A 161 -10.92 19.12 -14.67
N MET A 162 -11.97 19.95 -14.72
CA MET A 162 -11.85 21.42 -14.72
C MET A 162 -11.21 22.00 -13.46
N LYS A 163 -11.51 21.47 -12.26
CA LYS A 163 -10.88 21.93 -11.01
C LYS A 163 -9.38 21.64 -11.00
N LYS A 164 -9.00 20.44 -11.45
CA LYS A 164 -7.61 20.02 -11.57
C LYS A 164 -6.87 20.83 -12.64
N ARG A 165 -7.53 21.09 -13.78
CA ARG A 165 -6.98 21.95 -14.83
C ARG A 165 -6.70 23.36 -14.31
N ALA A 166 -7.64 23.97 -13.57
CA ALA A 166 -7.42 25.28 -12.96
C ALA A 166 -6.26 25.29 -11.95
N GLU A 167 -6.10 24.23 -11.17
CA GLU A 167 -4.94 24.07 -10.28
C GLU A 167 -3.62 23.93 -11.06
N MET A 168 -3.62 23.13 -12.13
CA MET A 168 -2.45 22.95 -13.00
C MET A 168 -2.02 24.25 -13.65
N VAL A 169 -2.97 25.05 -14.15
CA VAL A 169 -2.69 26.38 -14.70
C VAL A 169 -1.95 27.23 -13.67
N LYS A 170 -2.49 27.39 -12.46
CA LYS A 170 -1.84 28.20 -11.39
C LYS A 170 -0.42 27.75 -11.06
N ILE A 171 -0.14 26.45 -11.16
CA ILE A 171 1.18 25.89 -10.85
C ILE A 171 2.15 26.03 -12.03
N LEU A 172 1.67 25.89 -13.26
CA LEU A 172 2.50 25.83 -14.47
C LEU A 172 2.72 27.18 -15.15
N ASP A 173 1.79 28.13 -14.96
CA ASP A 173 1.84 29.48 -15.54
C ASP A 173 3.18 30.20 -15.33
N PRO A 174 3.84 30.14 -14.15
CA PRO A 174 5.14 30.78 -13.95
C PRO A 174 6.30 30.21 -14.81
N PHE A 175 6.09 29.09 -15.50
CA PHE A 175 7.13 28.42 -16.29
C PHE A 175 6.95 28.59 -17.80
N ILE A 176 5.90 29.27 -18.26
CA ILE A 176 5.51 29.28 -19.68
C ILE A 176 6.57 29.91 -20.60
N ASP A 177 7.27 30.93 -20.11
CA ASP A 177 8.27 31.71 -20.86
C ASP A 177 9.72 31.25 -20.60
N LEU A 178 9.92 30.14 -19.88
CA LEU A 178 11.26 29.66 -19.60
C LEU A 178 11.89 28.99 -20.82
N SER A 179 13.23 28.99 -20.87
CA SER A 179 13.97 28.07 -21.73
C SER A 179 13.91 26.65 -21.18
N TYR A 180 14.14 25.65 -22.04
CA TYR A 180 14.19 24.25 -21.61
C TYR A 180 15.18 24.02 -20.47
N ASP A 181 16.40 24.56 -20.58
CA ASP A 181 17.42 24.40 -19.54
C ASP A 181 17.00 25.00 -18.20
N ASN A 182 16.36 26.17 -18.20
CA ASN A 182 15.87 26.81 -16.98
C ASN A 182 14.69 26.03 -16.38
N PHE A 183 13.79 25.51 -17.22
CA PHE A 183 12.71 24.64 -16.77
C PHE A 183 13.24 23.35 -16.14
N ILE A 184 14.24 22.71 -16.75
CA ILE A 184 14.85 21.47 -16.22
C ILE A 184 15.60 21.73 -14.91
N LYS A 185 16.27 22.88 -14.76
CA LYS A 185 16.88 23.30 -13.48
C LYS A 185 15.82 23.42 -12.39
N GLU A 186 14.70 24.09 -12.66
CA GLU A 186 13.63 24.21 -11.68
C GLU A 186 12.91 22.90 -11.40
N TYR A 187 12.71 22.07 -12.41
CA TYR A 187 12.16 20.74 -12.22
C TYR A 187 13.06 19.88 -11.31
N SER A 188 14.38 19.95 -11.52
CA SER A 188 15.38 19.23 -10.71
C SER A 188 15.40 19.73 -9.26
N SER A 189 15.33 21.04 -9.05
CA SER A 189 15.21 21.66 -7.73
C SER A 189 13.95 21.20 -6.99
N VAL A 190 12.80 21.20 -7.68
CA VAL A 190 11.53 20.70 -7.13
C VAL A 190 11.60 19.21 -6.81
N CYS A 191 12.23 18.40 -7.67
CA CYS A 191 12.45 16.98 -7.41
C CYS A 191 13.29 16.77 -6.15
N PHE A 192 14.42 17.46 -6.03
CA PHE A 192 15.28 17.39 -4.86
C PHE A 192 14.55 17.77 -3.57
N ALA A 193 13.83 18.90 -3.57
CA ALA A 193 13.05 19.35 -2.41
C ALA A 193 12.00 18.31 -1.99
N TYR A 194 11.27 17.74 -2.96
CA TYR A 194 10.31 16.68 -2.71
C TYR A 194 10.98 15.42 -2.14
N ASP A 195 12.05 14.93 -2.77
CA ASP A 195 12.69 13.68 -2.39
C ASP A 195 13.40 13.78 -1.03
N SER A 196 13.95 14.96 -0.69
CA SER A 196 14.49 15.27 0.64
C SER A 196 13.41 15.22 1.72
N LEU A 197 12.30 15.93 1.54
CA LEU A 197 11.19 15.92 2.50
C LEU A 197 10.53 14.53 2.61
N ASN A 198 10.40 13.81 1.48
CA ASN A 198 9.85 12.46 1.46
C ASN A 198 10.77 11.48 2.21
N SER A 199 12.09 11.64 2.09
CA SER A 199 13.06 10.87 2.86
C SER A 199 12.94 11.15 4.36
N LYS A 200 12.80 12.43 4.76
CA LYS A 200 12.57 12.81 6.17
C LYS A 200 11.29 12.19 6.75
N GLN A 201 10.15 12.26 6.05
CA GLN A 201 8.91 11.65 6.57
C GLN A 201 8.98 10.11 6.62
N LYS A 202 9.71 9.47 5.69
CA LYS A 202 9.96 8.02 5.70
C LYS A 202 10.83 7.63 6.90
N ALA A 203 11.88 8.40 7.20
CA ALA A 203 12.73 8.18 8.37
C ALA A 203 11.93 8.28 9.68
N ILE A 204 11.06 9.30 9.83
CA ILE A 204 10.18 9.42 10.99
C ILE A 204 9.20 8.24 11.06
N LYS A 205 8.60 7.81 9.94
CA LYS A 205 7.73 6.61 9.91
C LYS A 205 8.47 5.38 10.41
N LEU A 206 9.69 5.16 9.93
CA LEU A 206 10.53 4.04 10.35
C LEU A 206 10.85 4.11 11.85
N TYR A 207 11.19 5.30 12.35
CA TYR A 207 11.45 5.53 13.76
C TYR A 207 10.23 5.31 14.64
N MET A 208 9.02 5.72 14.21
CA MET A 208 7.78 5.40 14.93
C MET A 208 7.54 3.89 14.98
N ASN A 209 7.76 3.17 13.87
CA ASN A 209 7.58 1.72 13.81
C ASN A 209 8.61 0.94 14.65
N SER A 210 9.75 1.54 14.97
CA SER A 210 10.77 0.88 15.79
C SER A 210 10.36 0.74 17.26
N PHE A 211 9.42 1.55 17.77
CA PHE A 211 8.91 1.46 19.16
C PHE A 211 8.36 0.06 19.46
N TYR A 212 7.58 -0.50 18.55
CA TYR A 212 7.15 -1.89 18.65
C TYR A 212 8.36 -2.85 18.56
N GLY A 213 9.24 -2.65 17.57
CA GLY A 213 10.40 -3.52 17.35
C GLY A 213 11.36 -3.62 18.54
N VAL A 214 11.58 -2.53 19.27
CA VAL A 214 12.46 -2.52 20.46
C VAL A 214 11.85 -3.25 21.65
N THR A 215 10.51 -3.33 21.76
CA THR A 215 9.85 -4.11 22.82
C THR A 215 9.92 -5.61 22.57
N GLY A 216 9.99 -6.04 21.31
CA GLY A 216 10.05 -7.46 20.93
C GLY A 216 11.47 -8.04 20.85
N ARG A 217 12.52 -7.21 20.94
CA ARG A 217 13.92 -7.64 20.81
C ARG A 217 14.54 -7.91 22.18
N SER A 218 14.86 -9.17 22.47
CA SER A 218 15.39 -9.59 23.79
C SER A 218 16.70 -8.92 24.24
N GLY A 219 17.47 -8.32 23.33
CA GLY A 219 18.69 -7.55 23.65
C GLY A 219 18.46 -6.05 23.85
N SER A 220 17.21 -5.59 23.81
CA SER A 220 16.83 -4.19 24.02
C SER A 220 16.63 -3.91 25.51
N PRO A 221 17.06 -2.75 26.05
CA PRO A 221 16.73 -2.36 27.42
C PRO A 221 15.23 -2.14 27.64
N PHE A 222 14.44 -1.98 26.57
CA PHE A 222 12.99 -1.85 26.58
C PHE A 222 12.27 -3.16 26.22
N TYR A 223 12.94 -4.31 26.30
CA TYR A 223 12.31 -5.60 26.03
C TYR A 223 11.23 -5.91 27.06
N ILE A 224 9.97 -5.91 26.63
CA ILE A 224 8.80 -6.25 27.44
C ILE A 224 7.89 -7.07 26.55
N LEU A 225 7.80 -8.37 26.85
CA LEU A 225 7.11 -9.35 26.02
C LEU A 225 5.62 -9.03 25.91
N GLU A 226 5.02 -8.62 27.02
CA GLU A 226 3.63 -8.26 27.18
C GLU A 226 3.27 -7.06 26.29
N LEU A 227 4.17 -6.08 26.15
CA LEU A 227 3.98 -4.94 25.24
C LEU A 227 4.04 -5.38 23.77
N ALA A 228 5.04 -6.17 23.39
CA ALA A 228 5.17 -6.63 22.00
C ALA A 228 3.99 -7.53 21.58
N GLY A 229 3.59 -8.45 22.46
CA GLY A 229 2.41 -9.29 22.27
C GLY A 229 1.10 -8.51 22.35
N GLY A 230 1.01 -7.49 23.20
CA GLY A 230 -0.13 -6.57 23.28
C GLY A 230 -0.35 -5.78 22.00
N VAL A 231 0.70 -5.25 21.39
CA VAL A 231 0.60 -4.54 20.11
C VAL A 231 0.08 -5.47 19.00
N THR A 232 0.65 -6.67 18.89
CA THR A 232 0.30 -7.62 17.83
C THR A 232 -1.10 -8.19 18.00
N SER A 233 -1.45 -8.66 19.21
CA SER A 233 -2.76 -9.19 19.54
C SER A 233 -3.87 -8.16 19.31
N ALA A 234 -3.70 -6.92 19.80
CA ALA A 234 -4.64 -5.83 19.57
C ALA A 234 -4.79 -5.53 18.06
N GLY A 235 -3.69 -5.57 17.30
CA GLY A 235 -3.74 -5.38 15.84
C GLY A 235 -4.56 -6.44 15.13
N GLN A 236 -4.38 -7.71 15.51
CA GLN A 236 -5.19 -8.81 14.97
C GLN A 236 -6.67 -8.67 15.35
N GLU A 237 -6.95 -8.27 16.58
CA GLU A 237 -8.31 -8.11 17.08
C GLU A 237 -9.04 -6.98 16.34
N ILE A 238 -8.37 -5.84 16.18
CA ILE A 238 -8.92 -4.66 15.49
C ILE A 238 -9.21 -4.97 14.02
N ILE A 239 -8.28 -5.58 13.27
CA ILE A 239 -8.51 -5.89 11.86
C ILE A 239 -9.64 -6.91 11.68
N LYS A 240 -9.80 -7.88 12.59
CA LYS A 240 -10.92 -8.83 12.60
C LYS A 240 -12.26 -8.12 12.86
N HIS A 241 -12.29 -7.17 13.78
CA HIS A 241 -13.48 -6.37 14.06
C HIS A 241 -13.85 -5.46 12.88
N VAL A 242 -12.89 -4.84 12.20
CA VAL A 242 -13.16 -4.09 10.97
C VAL A 242 -13.69 -5.02 9.89
N ALA A 243 -13.07 -6.19 9.70
CA ALA A 243 -13.51 -7.19 8.74
C ALA A 243 -14.96 -7.65 8.99
N GLU A 244 -15.35 -7.86 10.24
CA GLU A 244 -16.73 -8.17 10.61
C GLU A 244 -17.68 -7.00 10.32
N TYR A 245 -17.28 -5.78 10.67
CA TYR A 245 -18.07 -4.56 10.45
C TYR A 245 -18.36 -4.34 8.95
N VAL A 246 -17.35 -4.47 8.08
CA VAL A 246 -17.54 -4.28 6.63
C VAL A 246 -18.36 -5.41 6.01
N ARG A 247 -18.21 -6.66 6.48
CA ARG A 247 -19.05 -7.79 6.03
C ARG A 247 -20.52 -7.58 6.37
N LYS A 248 -20.83 -7.07 7.57
CA LYS A 248 -22.22 -6.74 7.98
C LYS A 248 -22.85 -5.65 7.09
N LYS A 249 -22.03 -4.83 6.43
CA LYS A 249 -22.47 -3.85 5.41
C LYS A 249 -22.56 -4.43 3.99
N GLY A 250 -22.35 -5.73 3.82
CA GLY A 250 -22.44 -6.43 2.52
C GLY A 250 -21.15 -6.46 1.70
N PHE A 251 -20.03 -5.93 2.21
CA PHE A 251 -18.76 -5.96 1.49
C PHE A 251 -18.14 -7.36 1.57
N ARG A 252 -17.62 -7.84 0.44
CA ARG A 252 -16.85 -9.09 0.38
C ARG A 252 -15.36 -8.80 0.59
N ILE A 253 -14.67 -9.64 1.36
CA ILE A 253 -13.22 -9.51 1.58
C ILE A 253 -12.50 -10.41 0.59
N LYS A 254 -11.73 -9.81 -0.33
CA LYS A 254 -10.93 -10.52 -1.34
C LYS A 254 -9.57 -10.94 -0.79
N TYR A 255 -8.95 -10.08 0.03
CA TYR A 255 -7.65 -10.30 0.65
C TYR A 255 -7.49 -9.37 1.87
N GLY A 256 -6.51 -9.63 2.73
CA GLY A 256 -6.09 -8.69 3.76
C GLY A 256 -4.73 -9.05 4.33
N ASP A 257 -3.81 -8.08 4.38
CA ASP A 257 -2.46 -8.24 4.91
C ASP A 257 -2.29 -7.32 6.12
N THR A 258 -2.26 -7.88 7.33
CA THR A 258 -1.86 -7.20 8.58
C THR A 258 -2.68 -5.96 8.96
N ASP A 259 -2.47 -4.87 8.23
CA ASP A 259 -3.03 -3.53 8.38
C ASP A 259 -4.01 -3.15 7.28
N SER A 260 -4.16 -3.96 6.23
CA SER A 260 -5.01 -3.70 5.07
C SER A 260 -6.11 -4.74 4.85
N LEU A 261 -7.25 -4.30 4.31
CA LEU A 261 -8.33 -5.14 3.78
C LEU A 261 -8.65 -4.74 2.35
N TYR A 262 -8.62 -5.71 1.44
CA TYR A 262 -9.06 -5.57 0.05
C TYR A 262 -10.50 -6.06 -0.08
N LEU A 263 -11.39 -5.16 -0.47
CA LEU A 263 -12.83 -5.32 -0.44
C LEU A 263 -13.42 -5.23 -1.84
N ILE A 264 -14.58 -5.89 -2.03
CA ILE A 264 -15.47 -5.72 -3.17
C ILE A 264 -16.80 -5.18 -2.63
N CYS A 265 -17.32 -4.13 -3.27
CA CYS A 265 -18.63 -3.56 -2.92
C CYS A 265 -19.76 -4.58 -3.12
N PRO A 266 -20.90 -4.41 -2.42
CA PRO A 266 -22.12 -5.17 -2.71
C PRO A 266 -22.49 -5.09 -4.21
N ASP A 267 -22.97 -6.19 -4.78
CA ASP A 267 -23.35 -6.22 -6.21
C ASP A 267 -24.47 -5.21 -6.52
N SER A 268 -25.31 -4.87 -5.54
CA SER A 268 -26.34 -3.83 -5.64
C SER A 268 -25.79 -2.43 -5.96
N CYS A 269 -24.50 -2.18 -5.72
CA CYS A 269 -23.86 -0.93 -6.14
C CYS A 269 -23.75 -0.79 -7.66
N TYR A 270 -23.79 -1.91 -8.39
CA TYR A 270 -23.53 -1.94 -9.83
C TYR A 270 -24.76 -2.27 -10.67
N GLU A 271 -25.89 -2.67 -10.07
CA GLU A 271 -27.13 -3.10 -10.77
C GLU A 271 -27.55 -2.20 -11.94
N LYS A 272 -27.54 -0.87 -11.73
CA LYS A 272 -27.87 0.10 -12.79
C LYS A 272 -26.98 -0.08 -14.03
N TYR A 273 -25.69 -0.25 -13.81
CA TYR A 273 -24.68 -0.35 -14.87
C TYR A 273 -24.60 -1.77 -15.45
N ASP A 274 -24.87 -2.79 -14.63
CA ASP A 274 -25.01 -4.18 -15.08
C ASP A 274 -26.15 -4.30 -16.11
N LEU A 275 -27.31 -3.71 -15.80
CA LEU A 275 -28.47 -3.66 -16.70
C LEU A 275 -28.18 -2.86 -17.96
N ALA A 276 -27.51 -1.71 -17.85
CA ALA A 276 -27.15 -0.88 -18.99
C ALA A 276 -26.14 -1.56 -19.93
N TYR A 277 -25.21 -2.37 -19.41
CA TYR A 277 -24.23 -3.11 -20.21
C TYR A 277 -24.81 -4.39 -20.80
N ASN A 278 -25.64 -5.11 -20.03
CA ASN A 278 -26.34 -6.35 -20.42
C ASN A 278 -25.44 -7.35 -21.17
N ASP A 279 -24.28 -7.68 -20.59
CA ASP A 279 -23.27 -8.57 -21.19
C ASP A 279 -22.88 -8.18 -22.63
N GLY A 280 -22.80 -6.87 -22.90
CA GLY A 280 -22.45 -6.32 -24.20
C GLY A 280 -23.61 -6.20 -25.19
N LYS A 281 -24.84 -6.51 -24.78
CA LYS A 281 -26.07 -6.34 -25.58
C LYS A 281 -26.85 -5.06 -25.23
N GLY A 282 -26.34 -4.27 -24.30
CA GLY A 282 -27.00 -3.07 -23.79
C GLY A 282 -26.58 -1.79 -24.49
N GLU A 283 -26.83 -0.66 -23.83
CA GLU A 283 -26.69 0.69 -24.37
C GLU A 283 -25.27 1.28 -24.19
N ILE A 284 -24.49 0.73 -23.26
CA ILE A 284 -23.15 1.25 -22.95
C ILE A 284 -22.04 0.27 -23.38
N SER A 285 -20.90 0.82 -23.78
CA SER A 285 -19.71 0.03 -24.09
C SER A 285 -19.10 -0.62 -22.84
N LYS A 286 -18.26 -1.63 -23.03
CA LYS A 286 -17.51 -2.28 -21.93
C LYS A 286 -16.63 -1.28 -21.17
N LEU A 287 -15.99 -0.35 -21.89
CA LEU A 287 -15.14 0.69 -21.29
C LEU A 287 -15.95 1.66 -20.44
N GLU A 288 -17.12 2.09 -20.89
CA GLU A 288 -18.03 2.94 -20.11
C GLU A 288 -18.53 2.20 -18.86
N TYR A 289 -18.96 0.95 -19.01
CA TYR A 289 -19.37 0.10 -17.90
C TYR A 289 -18.28 -0.03 -16.83
N TRP A 290 -17.06 -0.40 -17.22
CA TRP A 290 -15.92 -0.52 -16.31
C TRP A 290 -15.55 0.82 -15.66
N THR A 291 -15.60 1.91 -16.42
CA THR A 291 -15.36 3.27 -15.93
C THR A 291 -16.34 3.65 -14.83
N GLU A 292 -17.64 3.37 -15.03
CA GLU A 292 -18.68 3.70 -14.06
C GLU A 292 -18.63 2.81 -12.82
N MET A 293 -18.28 1.52 -12.96
CA MET A 293 -18.02 0.65 -11.80
C MET A 293 -16.88 1.18 -10.93
N VAL A 294 -15.77 1.60 -11.53
CA VAL A 294 -14.63 2.16 -10.78
C VAL A 294 -15.02 3.45 -10.07
N LYS A 295 -15.69 4.39 -10.74
CA LYS A 295 -16.17 5.64 -10.11
C LYS A 295 -17.13 5.37 -8.95
N THR A 296 -18.06 4.45 -9.14
CA THR A 296 -19.03 4.05 -8.11
C THR A 296 -18.29 3.48 -6.89
N THR A 297 -17.30 2.61 -7.12
CA THR A 297 -16.46 2.03 -6.08
C THR A 297 -15.74 3.11 -5.29
N MET A 298 -15.10 4.08 -5.97
CA MET A 298 -14.41 5.21 -5.31
C MET A 298 -15.34 5.97 -4.36
N GLY A 299 -16.56 6.31 -4.81
CA GLY A 299 -17.53 7.04 -4.00
C GLY A 299 -18.06 6.24 -2.80
N VAL A 300 -18.38 4.96 -3.00
CA VAL A 300 -18.83 4.05 -1.94
C VAL A 300 -17.75 3.86 -0.88
N MET A 301 -16.49 3.75 -1.30
CA MET A 301 -15.36 3.56 -0.39
C MET A 301 -15.05 4.77 0.46
N GLU A 302 -15.21 5.99 -0.06
CA GLU A 302 -15.06 7.19 0.76
C GLU A 302 -16.05 7.20 1.93
N LYS A 303 -17.30 6.83 1.67
CA LYS A 303 -18.34 6.67 2.70
C LYS A 303 -17.98 5.56 3.68
N LEU A 304 -17.60 4.37 3.19
CA LEU A 304 -17.21 3.25 4.04
C LEU A 304 -16.03 3.60 4.95
N ARG A 305 -15.01 4.29 4.43
CA ARG A 305 -13.86 4.75 5.21
C ARG A 305 -14.29 5.62 6.39
N ASN A 306 -15.24 6.55 6.17
CA ASN A 306 -15.76 7.40 7.25
C ASN A 306 -16.54 6.59 8.30
N ASP A 307 -17.35 5.63 7.85
CA ASP A 307 -18.10 4.73 8.72
C ASP A 307 -17.17 3.86 9.58
N VAL A 308 -16.14 3.26 8.97
CA VAL A 308 -15.12 2.45 9.66
C VAL A 308 -14.35 3.29 10.67
N ASN A 309 -13.94 4.51 10.33
CA ASN A 309 -13.26 5.41 11.26
C ASN A 309 -14.15 5.82 12.44
N THR A 310 -15.45 6.04 12.19
CA THR A 310 -16.42 6.29 13.26
C THR A 310 -16.58 5.08 14.17
N PHE A 311 -16.70 3.88 13.59
CA PHE A 311 -16.73 2.62 14.33
C PHE A 311 -15.49 2.42 15.20
N LEU A 312 -14.29 2.62 14.65
CA LEU A 312 -13.03 2.53 15.38
C LEU A 312 -12.97 3.52 16.55
N ARG A 313 -13.38 4.77 16.33
CA ARG A 313 -13.42 5.79 17.39
C ARG A 313 -14.36 5.39 18.53
N LEU A 314 -15.57 4.92 18.21
CA LEU A 314 -16.53 4.48 19.22
C LEU A 314 -16.05 3.24 19.98
N LYS A 315 -15.50 2.26 19.26
CA LYS A 315 -15.01 1.00 19.85
C LYS A 315 -13.81 1.22 20.76
N THR A 316 -12.87 2.06 20.33
CA THR A 316 -11.61 2.27 21.04
C THR A 316 -11.66 3.46 22.00
N ARG A 317 -12.66 4.34 21.91
CA ARG A 317 -12.75 5.63 22.64
C ARG A 317 -11.52 6.52 22.40
N SER A 318 -10.96 6.46 21.19
CA SER A 318 -9.69 7.09 20.79
C SER A 318 -9.71 7.46 19.30
N ASP A 319 -8.97 8.51 18.92
CA ASP A 319 -8.84 8.98 17.55
C ASP A 319 -7.53 8.58 16.85
N TYR A 320 -6.66 7.79 17.51
CA TYR A 320 -5.37 7.41 16.93
C TYR A 320 -5.49 6.34 15.84
N LEU A 321 -6.45 5.42 15.97
CA LEU A 321 -6.68 4.37 14.99
C LEU A 321 -7.59 4.88 13.88
N LYS A 322 -7.02 5.01 12.68
CA LYS A 322 -7.71 5.47 11.47
C LYS A 322 -7.29 4.63 10.28
N MET A 323 -8.24 4.34 9.41
CA MET A 323 -8.00 3.74 8.11
C MET A 323 -8.12 4.78 7.01
N ALA A 324 -7.21 4.68 6.04
CA ALA A 324 -7.22 5.40 4.79
C ALA A 324 -7.78 4.49 3.68
N TYR A 325 -8.42 5.11 2.71
CA TYR A 325 -8.76 4.46 1.45
C TYR A 325 -7.51 4.53 0.54
N GLU A 326 -7.19 3.40 -0.08
CA GLU A 326 -6.12 3.26 -1.08
C GLU A 326 -6.71 3.39 -2.51
N GLU A 327 -6.00 2.91 -3.52
CA GLU A 327 -6.48 2.80 -4.89
C GLU A 327 -7.64 1.78 -5.08
N VAL A 328 -8.39 1.94 -6.17
CA VAL A 328 -9.19 0.85 -6.74
C VAL A 328 -8.32 0.07 -7.73
N LEU A 329 -8.26 -1.25 -7.58
CA LEU A 329 -7.60 -2.17 -8.49
C LEU A 329 -8.64 -2.85 -9.38
N PHE A 330 -8.60 -2.60 -10.69
CA PHE A 330 -9.50 -3.26 -11.64
C PHE A 330 -9.02 -3.22 -13.11
N PRO A 331 -8.85 -4.37 -13.79
CA PRO A 331 -8.86 -5.74 -13.24
C PRO A 331 -7.67 -5.98 -12.30
N VAL A 332 -7.71 -7.07 -11.54
CA VAL A 332 -6.65 -7.43 -10.58
C VAL A 332 -6.52 -8.94 -10.44
N ALA A 333 -5.29 -9.44 -10.34
CA ALA A 333 -4.99 -10.85 -10.11
C ALA A 333 -4.29 -11.04 -8.75
N PHE A 334 -4.88 -11.89 -7.91
CA PHE A 334 -4.25 -12.34 -6.67
C PHE A 334 -3.67 -13.75 -6.87
N THR A 335 -2.37 -13.94 -6.69
CA THR A 335 -1.73 -15.25 -6.89
C THR A 335 -1.42 -15.92 -5.55
N GLU A 336 -0.84 -15.16 -4.62
CA GLU A 336 -0.48 -15.63 -3.27
C GLU A 336 -0.52 -14.49 -2.24
N LYS A 337 -0.27 -14.81 -0.97
CA LYS A 337 -0.09 -13.79 0.07
C LYS A 337 1.02 -12.85 -0.35
N LYS A 338 0.73 -11.54 -0.35
CA LYS A 338 1.64 -10.46 -0.79
C LYS A 338 2.08 -10.54 -2.26
N LYS A 339 1.38 -11.33 -3.09
CA LYS A 339 1.65 -11.48 -4.52
C LYS A 339 0.39 -11.19 -5.33
N TYR A 340 0.32 -9.99 -5.90
CA TYR A 340 -0.80 -9.56 -6.73
C TYR A 340 -0.38 -8.46 -7.71
N PHE A 341 -1.09 -8.35 -8.82
CA PHE A 341 -0.90 -7.30 -9.81
C PHE A 341 -2.25 -6.85 -10.39
N GLY A 342 -2.33 -5.62 -10.86
CA GLY A 342 -3.60 -5.01 -11.29
C GLY A 342 -3.42 -3.74 -12.10
N ILE A 343 -4.53 -3.13 -12.49
CA ILE A 343 -4.58 -1.73 -12.91
C ILE A 343 -5.06 -0.90 -11.72
N ASP A 344 -4.28 0.07 -11.29
CA ASP A 344 -4.67 1.00 -10.23
C ASP A 344 -5.42 2.23 -10.75
N HIS A 345 -6.40 2.65 -9.97
CA HIS A 345 -7.17 3.86 -10.20
C HIS A 345 -7.20 4.67 -8.90
N GLU A 346 -6.49 5.80 -8.91
CA GLU A 346 -6.39 6.68 -7.74
C GLU A 346 -7.48 7.77 -7.75
N GLU A 347 -7.38 8.71 -8.69
CA GLU A 347 -8.27 9.89 -8.77
C GLU A 347 -9.33 9.74 -9.87
N THR A 348 -8.99 9.05 -10.95
CA THR A 348 -9.84 8.86 -12.13
C THR A 348 -9.58 7.48 -12.71
N PRO A 349 -10.59 6.79 -13.27
CA PRO A 349 -10.39 5.55 -14.00
C PRO A 349 -9.35 5.74 -15.12
N ASN A 350 -8.44 4.78 -15.23
CA ASN A 350 -7.38 4.73 -16.25
C ASN A 350 -7.10 3.27 -16.61
N PHE A 351 -7.66 2.80 -17.72
CA PHE A 351 -7.48 1.41 -18.20
C PHE A 351 -6.29 1.24 -19.14
N GLU A 352 -5.52 2.31 -19.37
CA GLU A 352 -4.30 2.29 -20.17
C GLU A 352 -3.12 2.84 -19.34
N PRO A 353 -2.79 2.21 -18.20
CA PRO A 353 -1.65 2.63 -17.41
C PRO A 353 -0.35 2.34 -18.18
N ARG A 354 0.67 3.21 -18.00
CA ARG A 354 2.00 2.97 -18.57
C ARG A 354 2.63 1.69 -18.03
N GLU A 355 2.45 1.47 -16.73
CA GLU A 355 2.97 0.32 -16.00
C GLU A 355 1.85 -0.29 -15.15
N PRO A 356 1.76 -1.64 -15.07
CA PRO A 356 0.81 -2.28 -14.18
C PRO A 356 1.21 -2.07 -12.72
N PHE A 357 0.20 -2.07 -11.84
CA PHE A 357 0.42 -2.11 -10.40
C PHE A 357 0.91 -3.51 -10.00
N ILE A 358 2.03 -3.62 -9.28
CA ILE A 358 2.62 -4.90 -8.89
C ILE A 358 3.02 -4.91 -7.42
N ARG A 359 2.65 -5.99 -6.72
CA ARG A 359 3.04 -6.27 -5.34
C ARG A 359 3.60 -7.68 -5.23
N GLY A 360 4.90 -7.76 -4.92
CA GLY A 360 5.60 -8.99 -4.54
C GLY A 360 5.71 -10.10 -5.60
N ILE A 361 5.21 -9.87 -6.83
CA ILE A 361 5.42 -10.76 -7.97
C ILE A 361 6.92 -10.88 -8.23
N ASP A 362 7.37 -12.10 -8.52
CA ASP A 362 8.80 -12.40 -8.61
C ASP A 362 9.48 -11.67 -9.79
N THR A 363 8.72 -11.28 -10.82
CA THR A 363 9.20 -10.60 -12.03
C THR A 363 9.76 -9.20 -11.75
N VAL A 364 9.35 -8.54 -10.66
CA VAL A 364 9.89 -7.23 -10.28
C VAL A 364 11.02 -7.30 -9.26
N LYS A 365 11.41 -8.51 -8.83
CA LYS A 365 12.52 -8.67 -7.88
C LYS A 365 13.86 -8.48 -8.58
N GLN A 366 14.80 -7.92 -7.82
CA GLN A 366 16.19 -7.84 -8.24
C GLN A 366 16.76 -9.25 -8.48
N GLY A 367 17.71 -9.34 -9.41
CA GLY A 367 18.39 -10.60 -9.70
C GLY A 367 17.74 -11.49 -10.74
N LYS A 368 16.47 -11.24 -11.10
CA LYS A 368 15.77 -12.02 -12.13
C LYS A 368 16.22 -11.68 -13.54
N SER A 369 16.30 -12.72 -14.37
CA SER A 369 16.69 -12.62 -15.78
C SER A 369 15.73 -11.73 -16.56
N GLN A 370 16.26 -11.06 -17.59
CA GLN A 370 15.46 -10.17 -18.43
C GLN A 370 14.36 -10.94 -19.15
N VAL A 371 14.60 -12.18 -19.60
CA VAL A 371 13.57 -13.05 -20.20
C VAL A 371 12.40 -13.26 -19.21
N PHE A 372 12.69 -13.59 -17.95
CA PHE A 372 11.66 -13.79 -16.93
C PHE A 372 10.82 -12.53 -16.69
N LYS A 373 11.46 -11.35 -16.69
CA LYS A 373 10.76 -10.07 -16.57
C LYS A 373 9.87 -9.79 -17.78
N THR A 374 10.39 -9.98 -18.99
CA THR A 374 9.65 -9.75 -20.25
C THR A 374 8.44 -10.67 -20.38
N ILE A 375 8.61 -11.98 -20.13
CA ILE A 375 7.50 -12.95 -20.13
C ILE A 375 6.46 -12.56 -19.07
N GLY A 376 6.93 -12.22 -17.86
CA GLY A 376 6.07 -11.74 -16.79
C GLY A 376 5.23 -10.52 -17.17
N ASP A 377 5.86 -9.51 -17.79
CA ASP A 377 5.19 -8.30 -18.26
C ASP A 377 4.14 -8.62 -19.32
N ARG A 378 4.46 -9.49 -20.31
CA ARG A 378 3.50 -9.94 -21.32
C ARG A 378 2.26 -10.60 -20.70
N ILE A 379 2.46 -11.51 -19.74
CA ILE A 379 1.36 -12.18 -19.01
C ILE A 379 0.50 -11.15 -18.28
N MET A 380 1.14 -10.23 -17.54
CA MET A 380 0.42 -9.21 -16.78
C MET A 380 -0.38 -8.29 -17.70
N ARG A 381 0.23 -7.76 -18.78
CA ARG A 381 -0.46 -6.88 -19.74
C ARG A 381 -1.65 -7.56 -20.40
N ARG A 382 -1.48 -8.80 -20.89
CA ARG A 382 -2.58 -9.56 -21.52
C ARG A 382 -3.70 -9.88 -20.53
N ALA A 383 -3.37 -10.19 -19.27
CA ALA A 383 -4.38 -10.42 -18.24
C ALA A 383 -5.16 -9.16 -17.85
N MET A 384 -4.53 -7.98 -17.95
CA MET A 384 -5.12 -6.69 -17.59
C MET A 384 -5.88 -6.01 -18.74
N ASP A 385 -5.80 -6.56 -19.95
CA ASP A 385 -6.48 -6.00 -21.12
C ASP A 385 -8.01 -6.02 -20.92
N ILE A 386 -8.68 -4.91 -21.25
CA ILE A 386 -10.14 -4.79 -21.11
C ILE A 386 -10.89 -5.78 -21.99
N ASN A 387 -10.32 -6.19 -23.11
CA ASN A 387 -10.90 -7.14 -24.05
C ASN A 387 -10.50 -8.59 -23.74
N ASN A 388 -9.72 -8.82 -22.68
CA ASN A 388 -9.35 -10.16 -22.26
C ASN A 388 -10.60 -10.99 -21.89
N VAL A 389 -10.73 -12.14 -22.55
CA VAL A 389 -11.73 -13.17 -22.27
C VAL A 389 -11.11 -14.47 -21.72
N GLN A 390 -9.79 -14.57 -21.76
CA GLN A 390 -9.05 -15.76 -21.33
C GLN A 390 -8.84 -15.76 -19.82
N SER A 391 -8.81 -16.97 -19.26
CA SER A 391 -8.35 -17.20 -17.91
C SER A 391 -6.86 -16.89 -17.77
N LEU A 392 -6.43 -16.61 -16.53
CA LEU A 392 -5.01 -16.39 -16.25
C LEU A 392 -4.14 -17.60 -16.62
N HIS A 393 -4.69 -18.82 -16.54
CA HIS A 393 -3.96 -20.03 -16.89
C HIS A 393 -3.69 -20.13 -18.40
N GLU A 394 -4.73 -19.90 -19.23
CA GLU A 394 -4.60 -19.89 -20.69
C GLU A 394 -3.62 -18.81 -21.16
N ILE A 395 -3.65 -17.62 -20.56
CA ILE A 395 -2.70 -16.55 -20.87
C ILE A 395 -1.26 -16.97 -20.58
N VAL A 396 -1.03 -17.60 -19.44
CA VAL A 396 0.30 -18.10 -19.06
C VAL A 396 0.76 -19.15 -20.07
N GLU A 397 -0.10 -20.11 -20.41
CA GLU A 397 0.22 -21.15 -21.38
C GLU A 397 0.56 -20.58 -22.75
N ASP A 398 -0.27 -19.67 -23.27
CA ASP A 398 -0.07 -19.05 -24.58
C ASP A 398 1.25 -18.25 -24.63
N VAL A 399 1.52 -17.43 -23.61
CA VAL A 399 2.74 -16.61 -23.58
C VAL A 399 3.99 -17.48 -23.44
N LEU A 400 3.94 -18.57 -22.66
CA LEU A 400 5.05 -19.50 -22.55
C LEU A 400 5.26 -20.28 -23.85
N ARG A 401 4.18 -20.72 -24.51
CA ARG A 401 4.23 -21.40 -25.80
C ARG A 401 4.84 -20.51 -26.88
N ASP A 402 4.41 -19.24 -26.96
CA ASP A 402 5.01 -18.23 -27.83
C ASP A 402 6.51 -18.03 -27.55
N ALA A 403 6.88 -17.89 -26.27
CA ALA A 403 8.27 -17.71 -25.86
C ALA A 403 9.17 -18.89 -26.27
N ILE A 404 8.63 -20.12 -26.30
CA ILE A 404 9.35 -21.34 -26.70
C ILE A 404 9.41 -21.48 -28.22
N ILE A 405 8.31 -21.28 -28.93
CA ILE A 405 8.25 -21.44 -30.39
C ILE A 405 9.11 -20.38 -31.07
N ASN A 406 8.96 -19.12 -30.66
CA ASN A 406 9.68 -17.97 -31.22
C ASN A 406 11.00 -17.73 -30.47
N HIS A 407 11.81 -18.78 -30.30
CA HIS A 407 13.05 -18.74 -29.52
C HIS A 407 14.10 -17.75 -30.03
N GLU A 408 14.09 -17.42 -31.33
CA GLU A 408 14.99 -16.44 -31.96
C GLU A 408 14.81 -15.01 -31.40
N GLN A 409 13.72 -14.73 -30.68
CA GLN A 409 13.48 -13.44 -30.04
C GLN A 409 14.38 -13.20 -28.80
N TRP A 410 15.11 -14.21 -28.32
CA TRP A 410 15.90 -14.15 -27.10
C TRP A 410 17.41 -14.14 -27.37
N ASN A 411 18.14 -13.31 -26.63
CA ASN A 411 19.61 -13.33 -26.56
C ASN A 411 20.06 -14.00 -25.25
N PHE A 412 21.17 -14.75 -25.26
CA PHE A 412 21.77 -15.38 -24.08
C PHE A 412 21.97 -14.42 -22.90
N GLU A 413 22.32 -13.15 -23.16
CA GLU A 413 22.48 -12.15 -22.10
C GLU A 413 21.18 -11.91 -21.31
N GLN A 414 20.03 -12.08 -21.93
CA GLN A 414 18.74 -11.88 -21.28
C GLN A 414 18.42 -12.97 -20.27
N PHE A 415 19.14 -14.09 -20.29
CA PHE A 415 18.97 -15.19 -19.35
C PHE A 415 19.84 -15.04 -18.09
N ILE A 416 20.73 -14.05 -18.04
CA ILE A 416 21.61 -13.82 -16.89
C ILE A 416 20.78 -13.50 -15.64
N GLU A 417 20.99 -14.27 -14.57
CA GLU A 417 20.53 -13.95 -13.22
C GLU A 417 21.69 -13.40 -12.38
N THR A 418 21.37 -12.51 -11.44
CA THR A 418 22.34 -11.90 -10.52
C THR A 418 21.88 -12.08 -9.09
N ASP A 419 22.79 -12.29 -8.15
CA ASP A 419 22.46 -12.32 -6.73
C ASP A 419 23.57 -11.64 -5.92
N ALA A 420 23.23 -11.20 -4.71
CA ALA A 420 24.17 -10.61 -3.79
C ALA A 420 24.97 -11.72 -3.07
N TRP A 421 26.29 -11.67 -3.23
CA TRP A 421 27.21 -12.53 -2.49
C TRP A 421 27.09 -12.26 -0.98
N LYS A 422 27.03 -13.34 -0.18
CA LYS A 422 26.89 -13.29 1.28
C LYS A 422 28.02 -14.07 1.95
N PRO A 423 28.92 -13.43 2.72
CA PRO A 423 30.13 -14.09 3.26
C PRO A 423 29.83 -15.31 4.11
N ASP A 424 28.72 -15.30 4.85
CA ASP A 424 28.35 -16.37 5.79
C ASP A 424 27.46 -17.45 5.16
N LYS A 425 27.37 -17.52 3.82
CA LYS A 425 26.56 -18.51 3.10
C LYS A 425 27.38 -19.25 2.05
N ASP A 426 26.96 -20.46 1.73
CA ASP A 426 27.52 -21.27 0.66
C ASP A 426 27.00 -20.76 -0.71
N ASN A 427 27.63 -19.69 -1.22
CA ASN A 427 27.24 -18.95 -2.44
C ASN A 427 27.43 -19.78 -3.73
N LYS A 428 26.70 -20.89 -3.87
CA LYS A 428 26.76 -21.74 -5.06
C LYS A 428 26.27 -20.96 -6.28
N ALA A 429 27.16 -20.77 -7.25
CA ALA A 429 26.80 -20.22 -8.55
C ALA A 429 25.93 -21.21 -9.32
N VAL A 430 24.85 -20.72 -9.96
CA VAL A 430 24.05 -21.52 -10.90
C VAL A 430 24.85 -21.61 -12.20
N GLN A 431 25.70 -22.63 -12.31
CA GLN A 431 26.71 -22.69 -13.38
C GLN A 431 26.25 -23.27 -14.73
N ARG A 432 24.98 -23.67 -14.93
CA ARG A 432 24.60 -24.38 -16.16
C ARG A 432 23.22 -23.98 -16.68
N PHE A 433 23.20 -23.34 -17.84
CA PHE A 433 22.16 -23.61 -18.83
C PHE A 433 22.35 -25.04 -19.31
N ILE A 434 21.29 -25.84 -19.33
CA ILE A 434 21.29 -27.10 -20.07
C ILE A 434 21.30 -26.68 -21.54
N GLY A 435 22.48 -26.75 -22.15
CA GLY A 435 22.68 -26.53 -23.58
C GLY A 435 22.27 -27.72 -24.42
#